data_AF-A0A925M9A1-F1
#
_entry.id   AF-A0A925M9A1-F1
#
_cell.length_a   1.000
_cell.length_b   1.000
_cell.length_c   1.000
_cell.angle_alpha   90.00
_cell.angle_beta   90.00
_cell.angle_gamma   90.00
#
_symmetry.space_group_name_H-M   'P 1'
#
loop_
_entity.id
_entity.type
_entity.pdbx_description
1 polymer ?
#
loop_
_entity_poly.entity_id
_entity_poly.type
_entity_poly.pdbx_seq_one_letter_code
_entity_poly.pdbx_strand_id
1 'polypeptide(L)'
;ELAGRAVELGYLEAIVPVFRIAHPALDTEGRQVGEANVLPSRLRLERDTEWRACPYPGSRYRDEAPMNVTALKSMIKHWTPMMAALVLVRDELQDRLCLASGGWTIGQLHHLACVICALPSFQLLHGGGASPQVPLHPVLSSLFRVTDGIRRALHEMMFDVERTHLPDEPIPASALFTHVERSGLLIGKTGVCAGPKHLIEEYLAGMVDGTDLERYRLVALPPEVRALLAQLPAVVDYALLGVQSWSLGLALWTAQSRVYEALIAIFDAATASPGITPITAIATLRARLHADGVRIALAQRSREHDRLVHMMPLAYAYETSWDALRDPPGHAMFPDEIAASPATAPHHAVASQLRTALATRFAGTDLVTGAVPPIDWIVGLLVDYLRDEQAILAALVARQDAIDTLVERPHPQRPLTVRDLRVAYLLQRDGAPYPHLLDTLDEVLGLDIQCTATTFAVSDRRAS
;
A
#
# COMPACT_ATOMS: atom_id res chain seq x y z
N GLU A 1 1.78 20.14 4.64
CA GLU A 1 1.55 19.77 3.22
C GLU A 1 2.69 18.90 2.73
N LEU A 2 2.41 17.66 2.33
CA LEU A 2 3.46 16.70 1.95
C LEU A 2 3.58 16.58 0.42
N ALA A 3 2.51 16.59 -0.36
CA ALA A 3 2.62 16.31 -1.81
C ALA A 3 2.17 17.45 -2.72
N GLY A 4 2.27 18.71 -2.25
CA GLY A 4 1.71 19.87 -2.99
C GLY A 4 0.19 19.82 -3.12
N ARG A 5 -0.45 18.99 -2.29
CA ARG A 5 -1.90 18.80 -2.21
C ARG A 5 -2.27 18.62 -0.75
N ALA A 6 -3.27 19.38 -0.30
CA ALA A 6 -3.86 19.20 1.00
C ALA A 6 -4.64 17.87 1.03
N VAL A 7 -4.25 16.97 1.91
CA VAL A 7 -4.95 15.72 2.19
C VAL A 7 -5.66 15.89 3.52
N GLU A 8 -6.97 15.60 3.53
CA GLU A 8 -7.73 15.59 4.77
C GLU A 8 -7.36 14.35 5.59
N LEU A 9 -7.22 14.52 6.91
CA LEU A 9 -6.75 13.46 7.79
C LEU A 9 -7.68 12.23 7.78
N GLY A 10 -8.98 12.40 7.49
CA GLY A 10 -9.93 11.30 7.30
C GLY A 10 -9.60 10.35 6.15
N TYR A 11 -8.66 10.71 5.26
CA TYR A 11 -8.19 9.84 4.18
C TYR A 11 -6.76 9.31 4.39
N LEU A 12 -6.23 9.37 5.62
CA LEU A 12 -4.83 9.04 5.90
C LEU A 12 -4.46 7.61 5.49
N GLU A 13 -5.22 6.60 5.90
CA GLU A 13 -4.90 5.18 5.68
C GLU A 13 -5.08 4.76 4.20
N ALA A 14 -5.89 5.51 3.44
CA ALA A 14 -5.98 5.36 1.99
C ALA A 14 -4.71 5.84 1.26
N ILE A 15 -3.87 6.68 1.91
CA ILE A 15 -2.71 7.35 1.29
C ILE A 15 -1.39 6.85 1.90
N VAL A 16 -1.38 6.60 3.20
CA VAL A 16 -0.26 6.06 3.95
C VAL A 16 -0.71 4.73 4.52
N PRO A 17 -0.10 3.60 4.10
CA PRO A 17 -0.47 2.30 4.64
C PRO A 17 -0.40 2.30 6.17
N VAL A 18 -1.37 1.66 6.81
CA VAL A 18 -1.56 1.67 8.28
C VAL A 18 -0.29 1.33 9.07
N PHE A 19 0.50 0.40 8.54
CA PHE A 19 1.78 -0.07 9.08
C PHE A 19 2.95 0.90 8.82
N ARG A 20 2.71 2.09 8.24
CA ARG A 20 3.73 3.12 8.00
C ARG A 20 3.43 4.47 8.63
N ILE A 21 2.20 4.71 9.10
CA ILE A 21 1.78 6.01 9.66
C ILE A 21 2.69 6.44 10.81
N ALA A 22 3.05 5.52 11.71
CA ALA A 22 3.90 5.82 12.85
C ALA A 22 5.37 6.10 12.50
N HIS A 23 5.84 5.87 11.26
CA HIS A 23 7.27 6.00 10.90
C HIS A 23 7.91 7.28 11.42
N PRO A 24 7.33 8.48 11.22
CA PRO A 24 7.96 9.73 11.62
C PRO A 24 7.87 10.03 13.12
N ALA A 25 7.02 9.32 13.87
CA ALA A 25 6.77 9.58 15.28
C ALA A 25 7.99 9.24 16.14
N LEU A 26 8.17 9.99 17.24
CA LEU A 26 9.24 9.80 18.19
C LEU A 26 8.78 8.96 19.38
N ASP A 27 9.66 8.06 19.84
CA ASP A 27 9.53 7.45 21.15
C ASP A 27 10.14 8.32 22.26
N THR A 28 9.96 7.90 23.51
CA THR A 28 10.53 8.57 24.69
C THR A 28 12.07 8.53 24.74
N GLU A 29 12.73 7.75 23.88
CA GLU A 29 14.19 7.79 23.70
C GLU A 29 14.60 8.79 22.61
N GLY A 30 13.64 9.54 22.05
CA GLY A 30 13.86 10.56 21.03
C GLY A 30 14.22 9.97 19.66
N ARG A 31 13.88 8.70 19.41
CA ARG A 31 14.14 8.01 18.15
C ARG A 31 12.86 7.88 17.34
N GLN A 32 12.97 7.95 16.01
CA GLN A 32 11.82 7.73 15.15
C GLN A 32 11.48 6.23 15.07
N VAL A 33 10.19 5.89 15.03
CA VAL A 33 9.73 4.50 14.91
C VAL A 33 10.33 3.83 13.67
N GLY A 34 10.25 4.49 12.52
CA GLY A 34 10.78 3.96 11.24
C GLY A 34 12.31 3.97 11.14
N GLU A 35 13.01 4.58 12.10
CA GLU A 35 14.47 4.75 12.13
C GLU A 35 15.06 5.23 10.81
N ALA A 36 15.88 4.40 10.17
CA ALA A 36 16.53 4.73 8.92
C ALA A 36 15.57 4.65 7.71
N ASN A 37 14.42 4.01 7.89
CA ASN A 37 13.39 3.74 6.89
C ASN A 37 12.15 4.64 7.05
N VAL A 38 12.27 5.78 7.74
CA VAL A 38 11.17 6.74 7.91
C VAL A 38 10.55 7.08 6.55
N LEU A 39 9.22 6.97 6.47
CA LEU A 39 8.44 7.28 5.27
C LEU A 39 7.55 8.51 5.54
N PRO A 40 7.52 9.51 4.65
CA PRO A 40 8.49 9.72 3.57
C PRO A 40 9.89 10.03 4.10
N SER A 41 10.92 9.71 3.31
CA SER A 41 12.34 9.86 3.70
C SER A 41 12.70 11.28 4.16
N ARG A 42 12.06 12.31 3.60
CA ARG A 42 12.23 13.72 4.01
C ARG A 42 11.77 14.06 5.43
N LEU A 43 10.97 13.21 6.07
CA LEU A 43 10.59 13.38 7.48
C LEU A 43 11.58 12.72 8.43
N ARG A 44 12.61 12.05 7.89
CA ARG A 44 13.69 11.48 8.69
C ARG A 44 14.45 12.59 9.40
N LEU A 45 14.58 12.46 10.71
CA LEU A 45 15.38 13.32 11.55
C LEU A 45 16.77 12.69 11.70
N GLU A 46 17.81 13.50 11.48
CA GLU A 46 19.16 13.11 11.84
C GLU A 46 19.31 13.10 13.36
N ARG A 47 19.87 12.02 13.89
CA ARG A 47 20.08 11.79 15.32
C ARG A 47 21.44 11.19 15.51
N ASP A 48 22.12 11.57 16.59
CA ASP A 48 23.39 10.96 16.99
C ASP A 48 23.22 9.45 17.06
N THR A 49 24.00 8.76 16.23
CA THR A 49 23.87 7.32 16.01
C THR A 49 25.26 6.71 15.96
N GLU A 50 25.48 5.69 16.78
CA GLU A 50 26.70 4.92 16.76
C GLU A 50 26.63 3.89 15.63
N TRP A 51 27.49 4.08 14.62
CA TRP A 51 27.60 3.21 13.45
C TRP A 51 28.87 2.36 13.55
N ARG A 52 28.76 1.06 13.24
CA ARG A 52 29.93 0.15 13.19
C ARG A 52 29.80 -0.83 12.03
N ALA A 53 30.92 -1.33 11.52
CA ALA A 53 30.90 -2.49 10.63
C ALA A 53 30.22 -3.67 11.34
N CYS A 54 29.35 -4.39 10.63
CA CYS A 54 28.62 -5.51 11.23
C CYS A 54 29.57 -6.69 11.51
N PRO A 55 29.64 -7.18 12.77
CA PRO A 55 30.55 -8.27 13.15
C PRO A 55 29.91 -9.66 12.95
N TYR A 56 28.62 -9.73 12.65
CA TYR A 56 27.89 -10.99 12.60
C TYR A 56 28.08 -11.69 11.24
N PRO A 57 28.28 -13.02 11.22
CA PRO A 57 28.39 -13.78 9.98
C PRO A 57 27.07 -13.73 9.20
N GLY A 58 27.15 -13.92 7.88
CA GLY A 58 26.01 -13.85 6.96
C GLY A 58 26.19 -12.76 5.89
N SER A 59 25.12 -12.44 5.18
CA SER A 59 25.11 -11.45 4.08
C SER A 59 25.69 -10.09 4.47
N ARG A 60 25.47 -9.68 5.72
CA ARG A 60 25.88 -8.38 6.29
C ARG A 60 27.29 -8.35 6.88
N TYR A 61 28.05 -9.44 6.87
CA TYR A 61 29.36 -9.49 7.55
C TYR A 61 30.36 -8.53 6.92
N ARG A 62 30.80 -7.51 7.68
CA ARG A 62 31.72 -6.46 7.20
C ARG A 62 31.29 -5.80 5.88
N ASP A 63 30.00 -5.71 5.65
CA ASP A 63 29.44 -4.95 4.53
C ASP A 63 29.86 -3.46 4.61
N GLU A 64 29.91 -2.80 3.46
CA GLU A 64 30.22 -1.36 3.39
C GLU A 64 29.15 -0.52 4.09
N ALA A 65 27.89 -0.96 4.05
CA ALA A 65 26.80 -0.33 4.78
C ALA A 65 26.92 -0.63 6.29
N PRO A 66 26.92 0.41 7.16
CA PRO A 66 27.17 0.21 8.58
C PRO A 66 25.94 -0.34 9.33
N MET A 67 26.20 -0.92 10.49
CA MET A 67 25.20 -1.37 11.45
C MET A 67 24.88 -0.26 12.47
N ASN A 68 23.59 -0.04 12.74
CA ASN A 68 23.12 0.91 13.77
C ASN A 68 23.20 0.27 15.17
N VAL A 69 24.27 0.57 15.91
CA VAL A 69 24.51 0.02 17.26
C VAL A 69 23.59 0.67 18.29
N THR A 70 23.23 1.95 18.12
CA THR A 70 22.30 2.64 19.03
C THR A 70 20.93 1.97 19.04
N ALA A 71 20.39 1.66 17.85
CA ALA A 71 19.11 0.95 17.72
C ALA A 71 19.18 -0.47 18.31
N LEU A 72 20.29 -1.18 18.11
CA LEU A 72 20.52 -2.49 18.71
C LEU A 72 20.50 -2.44 20.26
N LYS A 73 21.19 -1.47 20.86
CA LYS A 73 21.22 -1.29 22.32
C LYS A 73 19.83 -1.01 22.88
N SER A 74 19.05 -0.15 22.23
CA SER A 74 17.67 0.13 22.60
C SER A 74 16.79 -1.14 22.50
N MET A 75 16.89 -1.87 21.39
CA MET A 75 16.14 -3.11 21.21
C MET A 75 16.48 -4.16 22.28
N ILE A 76 17.77 -4.38 22.58
CA ILE A 76 18.20 -5.34 23.62
C ILE A 76 17.63 -4.94 24.99
N LYS A 77 17.67 -3.64 25.33
CA LYS A 77 17.13 -3.11 26.59
C LYS A 77 15.63 -3.42 26.75
N HIS A 78 14.87 -3.41 25.65
CA HIS A 78 13.42 -3.58 25.65
C HIS A 78 12.95 -4.97 25.18
N TRP A 79 13.88 -5.92 24.95
CA TRP A 79 13.59 -7.21 24.31
C TRP A 79 12.50 -8.03 25.01
N THR A 80 12.64 -8.24 26.32
CA THR A 80 11.70 -9.07 27.09
C THR A 80 10.25 -8.54 27.08
N PRO A 81 9.99 -7.25 27.41
CA PRO A 81 8.63 -6.71 27.28
C PRO A 81 8.15 -6.61 25.82
N MET A 82 9.05 -6.46 24.85
CA MET A 82 8.72 -6.49 23.42
C MET A 82 8.20 -7.88 23.00
N MET A 83 8.89 -8.96 23.40
CA MET A 83 8.44 -10.33 23.14
C MET A 83 7.13 -10.65 23.86
N ALA A 84 6.91 -10.13 25.06
CA ALA A 84 5.62 -10.27 25.76
C ALA A 84 4.46 -9.58 25.01
N ALA A 85 4.71 -8.40 24.43
CA ALA A 85 3.72 -7.74 23.57
C ALA A 85 3.46 -8.53 22.28
N LEU A 86 4.50 -9.10 21.65
CA LEU A 86 4.36 -9.98 20.48
C LEU A 86 3.42 -11.16 20.77
N VAL A 87 3.57 -11.83 21.93
CA VAL A 87 2.71 -12.96 22.30
C VAL A 87 1.24 -12.56 22.33
N LEU A 88 0.91 -11.45 22.99
CA LEU A 88 -0.47 -11.00 23.12
C LEU A 88 -1.10 -10.68 21.75
N VAL A 89 -0.34 -10.00 20.87
CA VAL A 89 -0.80 -9.65 19.52
C VAL A 89 -0.98 -10.90 18.65
N ARG A 90 -0.05 -11.86 18.76
CA ARG A 90 -0.12 -13.13 18.06
C ARG A 90 -1.33 -13.94 18.48
N ASP A 91 -1.57 -14.07 19.79
CA ASP A 91 -2.71 -14.83 20.32
C ASP A 91 -4.04 -14.23 19.84
N GLU A 92 -4.23 -12.91 19.95
CA GLU A 92 -5.45 -12.25 19.46
C GLU A 92 -5.68 -12.53 17.97
N LEU A 93 -4.65 -12.35 17.12
CA LEU A 93 -4.82 -12.57 15.68
C LEU A 93 -5.02 -14.05 15.34
N GLN A 94 -4.38 -14.96 16.08
CA GLN A 94 -4.57 -16.41 15.92
C GLN A 94 -6.03 -16.80 16.19
N ASP A 95 -6.61 -16.27 17.26
CA ASP A 95 -7.99 -16.52 17.65
C ASP A 95 -8.95 -15.98 16.58
N ARG A 96 -8.68 -14.77 16.05
CA ARG A 96 -9.47 -14.15 14.97
C ARG A 96 -9.50 -14.99 13.69
N LEU A 97 -8.33 -15.47 13.29
CA LEU A 97 -8.14 -16.26 12.09
C LEU A 97 -8.60 -17.72 12.27
N CYS A 98 -9.08 -18.09 13.47
CA CYS A 98 -9.50 -19.44 13.83
C CYS A 98 -8.44 -20.50 13.48
N LEU A 99 -7.15 -20.16 13.63
CA LEU A 99 -6.07 -21.04 13.20
C LEU A 99 -5.97 -22.23 14.16
N ALA A 100 -6.01 -23.44 13.60
CA ALA A 100 -5.51 -24.61 14.32
C ALA A 100 -4.01 -24.40 14.63
N SER A 101 -3.46 -25.16 15.58
CA SER A 101 -2.06 -25.09 16.01
C SER A 101 -1.03 -25.52 14.94
N GLY A 102 -1.37 -25.44 13.65
CA GLY A 102 -0.50 -25.65 12.50
C GLY A 102 0.41 -24.45 12.22
N GLY A 103 1.33 -24.63 11.27
CA GLY A 103 2.23 -23.57 10.83
C GLY A 103 1.48 -22.45 10.12
N TRP A 104 1.95 -21.21 10.31
CA TRP A 104 1.37 -20.03 9.68
C TRP A 104 1.81 -19.91 8.22
N THR A 105 0.92 -19.36 7.39
CA THR A 105 1.22 -19.08 5.98
C THR A 105 1.94 -17.75 5.80
N ILE A 106 2.57 -17.54 4.64
CA ILE A 106 3.23 -16.27 4.28
C ILE A 106 2.24 -15.09 4.43
N GLY A 107 1.02 -15.25 3.94
CA GLY A 107 -0.03 -14.24 4.02
C GLY A 107 -0.48 -13.96 5.46
N GLN A 108 -0.67 -14.99 6.29
CA GLN A 108 -1.02 -14.81 7.71
C GLN A 108 0.07 -14.09 8.49
N LEU A 109 1.34 -14.44 8.25
CA LEU A 109 2.48 -13.74 8.86
C LEU A 109 2.57 -12.30 8.39
N HIS A 110 2.21 -12.00 7.13
CA HIS A 110 2.16 -10.64 6.63
C HIS A 110 1.08 -9.83 7.36
N HIS A 111 -0.09 -10.41 7.65
CA HIS A 111 -1.12 -9.76 8.48
C HIS A 111 -0.62 -9.49 9.90
N LEU A 112 -0.02 -10.48 10.57
CA LEU A 112 0.56 -10.27 11.90
C LEU A 112 1.58 -9.15 11.90
N ALA A 113 2.45 -9.11 10.88
CA ALA A 113 3.43 -8.05 10.75
C ALA A 113 2.77 -6.68 10.56
N CYS A 114 1.70 -6.59 9.77
CA CYS A 114 0.93 -5.36 9.58
C CYS A 114 0.23 -4.91 10.88
N VAL A 115 -0.40 -5.83 11.63
CA VAL A 115 -1.04 -5.56 12.92
C VAL A 115 -0.04 -5.03 13.93
N ILE A 116 1.11 -5.69 14.05
CA ILE A 116 2.18 -5.24 14.95
C ILE A 116 2.66 -3.85 14.56
N CYS A 117 2.90 -3.59 13.26
CA CYS A 117 3.32 -2.29 12.79
C CYS A 117 2.22 -1.21 12.94
N ALA A 118 0.96 -1.59 13.06
CA ALA A 118 -0.16 -0.67 13.27
C ALA A 118 -0.38 -0.26 14.74
N LEU A 119 0.16 -1.01 15.73
CA LEU A 119 0.09 -0.66 17.15
C LEU A 119 0.44 0.81 17.47
N PRO A 120 1.63 1.32 17.09
CA PRO A 120 1.96 2.71 17.35
C PRO A 120 1.08 3.66 16.55
N SER A 121 0.65 3.29 15.33
CA SER A 121 -0.25 4.12 14.53
C SER A 121 -1.62 4.30 15.22
N PHE A 122 -2.19 3.23 15.78
CA PHE A 122 -3.43 3.29 16.54
C PHE A 122 -3.29 4.20 17.76
N GLN A 123 -2.22 4.04 18.55
CA GLN A 123 -1.97 4.90 19.73
C GLN A 123 -1.90 6.39 19.35
N LEU A 124 -1.32 6.73 18.20
CA LEU A 124 -1.19 8.11 17.74
C LEU A 124 -2.51 8.71 17.24
N LEU A 125 -3.41 7.88 16.73
CA LEU A 125 -4.62 8.33 16.02
C LEU A 125 -5.90 8.20 16.84
N HIS A 126 -5.93 7.29 17.82
CA HIS A 126 -7.06 7.10 18.71
C HIS A 126 -7.37 8.39 19.50
N GLY A 127 -8.66 8.67 19.72
CA GLY A 127 -9.12 9.95 20.27
C GLY A 127 -8.97 11.12 19.28
N GLY A 128 -9.08 10.85 17.98
CA GLY A 128 -9.02 11.85 16.92
C GLY A 128 -7.64 12.45 16.65
N GLY A 129 -6.56 11.84 17.17
CA GLY A 129 -5.20 12.34 17.02
C GLY A 129 -4.92 13.63 17.79
N ALA A 130 -5.56 13.80 18.95
CA ALA A 130 -5.43 14.99 19.79
C ALA A 130 -3.96 15.33 20.13
N SER A 131 -3.66 16.63 20.19
CA SER A 131 -2.35 17.16 20.56
C SER A 131 -2.39 17.77 21.98
N PRO A 132 -1.39 17.51 22.84
CA PRO A 132 -0.17 16.74 22.58
C PRO A 132 -0.44 15.22 22.57
N GLN A 133 0.19 14.51 21.63
CA GLN A 133 0.15 13.05 21.61
C GLN A 133 0.94 12.47 22.78
N VAL A 134 0.43 11.36 23.34
CA VAL A 134 1.18 10.57 24.33
C VAL A 134 2.45 10.03 23.66
N PRO A 135 3.65 10.27 24.20
CA PRO A 135 4.88 9.75 23.64
C PRO A 135 4.84 8.22 23.48
N LEU A 136 5.38 7.70 22.37
CA LEU A 136 5.44 6.26 22.17
C LEU A 136 6.46 5.62 23.12
N HIS A 137 6.07 4.51 23.75
CA HIS A 137 6.99 3.74 24.57
C HIS A 137 8.00 2.99 23.67
N PRO A 138 9.31 2.94 23.98
CA PRO A 138 10.34 2.33 23.14
C PRO A 138 10.15 0.84 22.83
N VAL A 139 9.39 0.13 23.67
CA VAL A 139 8.92 -1.25 23.43
C VAL A 139 8.15 -1.33 22.11
N LEU A 140 7.22 -0.39 21.84
CA LEU A 140 6.43 -0.38 20.60
C LEU A 140 7.30 -0.05 19.40
N SER A 141 8.22 0.91 19.54
CA SER A 141 9.18 1.23 18.48
C SER A 141 10.10 0.06 18.16
N SER A 142 10.59 -0.65 19.17
CA SER A 142 11.46 -1.81 18.98
C SER A 142 10.71 -2.97 18.32
N LEU A 143 9.49 -3.25 18.79
CA LEU A 143 8.61 -4.25 18.19
C LEU A 143 8.33 -3.92 16.71
N PHE A 144 8.00 -2.66 16.42
CA PHE A 144 7.80 -2.17 15.06
C PHE A 144 9.03 -2.41 14.19
N ARG A 145 10.21 -1.97 14.62
CA ARG A 145 11.45 -2.00 13.81
C ARG A 145 11.87 -3.41 13.43
N VAL A 146 11.77 -4.34 14.38
CA VAL A 146 12.10 -5.75 14.14
C VAL A 146 11.07 -6.36 13.17
N THR A 147 9.80 -5.99 13.31
CA THR A 147 8.70 -6.55 12.50
C THR A 147 8.61 -5.99 11.09
N ASP A 148 8.88 -4.69 10.87
CA ASP A 148 8.73 -4.07 9.56
C ASP A 148 9.66 -4.69 8.50
N GLY A 149 10.85 -5.14 8.92
CA GLY A 149 11.75 -5.92 8.06
C GLY A 149 11.12 -7.24 7.60
N ILE A 150 10.43 -7.94 8.49
CA ILE A 150 9.73 -9.20 8.18
C ILE A 150 8.52 -8.92 7.28
N ARG A 151 7.73 -7.88 7.57
CA ARG A 151 6.63 -7.43 6.73
C ARG A 151 7.08 -7.20 5.29
N ARG A 152 8.23 -6.53 5.12
CA ARG A 152 8.84 -6.27 3.79
C ARG A 152 9.27 -7.57 3.10
N ALA A 153 9.91 -8.49 3.81
CA ALA A 153 10.32 -9.78 3.24
C ALA A 153 9.12 -10.61 2.76
N LEU A 154 8.08 -10.72 3.59
CA LEU A 154 6.85 -11.45 3.22
C LEU A 154 6.13 -10.79 2.04
N HIS A 155 6.11 -9.44 1.99
CA HIS A 155 5.60 -8.72 0.83
C HIS A 155 6.41 -9.04 -0.43
N GLU A 156 7.73 -9.03 -0.38
CA GLU A 156 8.57 -9.38 -1.53
C GLU A 156 8.32 -10.81 -2.03
N MET A 157 8.22 -11.77 -1.12
CA MET A 157 7.89 -13.17 -1.46
C MET A 157 6.57 -13.29 -2.24
N MET A 158 5.55 -12.50 -1.88
CA MET A 158 4.23 -12.57 -2.53
C MET A 158 4.10 -11.73 -3.80
N PHE A 159 4.92 -10.68 -3.96
CA PHE A 159 4.74 -9.68 -5.01
C PHE A 159 5.87 -9.66 -6.05
N ASP A 160 6.93 -10.46 -5.88
CA ASP A 160 7.96 -10.66 -6.90
C ASP A 160 7.42 -11.52 -8.05
N VAL A 161 7.27 -10.93 -9.24
CA VAL A 161 6.77 -11.62 -10.45
C VAL A 161 7.70 -12.71 -10.98
N GLU A 162 8.98 -12.73 -10.60
CA GLU A 162 9.91 -13.78 -11.02
C GLU A 162 9.92 -14.98 -10.06
N ARG A 163 9.55 -14.76 -8.79
CA ARG A 163 9.68 -15.74 -7.70
C ARG A 163 8.48 -15.71 -6.75
N THR A 164 7.28 -15.65 -7.32
CA THR A 164 6.05 -15.49 -6.54
C THR A 164 5.77 -16.73 -5.69
N HIS A 165 5.68 -16.51 -4.39
CA HIS A 165 5.09 -17.46 -3.45
C HIS A 165 3.59 -17.20 -3.28
N LEU A 166 2.83 -18.27 -3.02
CA LEU A 166 1.41 -18.13 -2.75
C LEU A 166 1.18 -17.64 -1.31
N PRO A 167 0.18 -16.78 -1.04
CA PRO A 167 -0.12 -16.32 0.31
C PRO A 167 -0.52 -17.43 1.30
N ASP A 168 -1.07 -18.54 0.80
CA ASP A 168 -1.50 -19.71 1.59
C ASP A 168 -0.36 -20.74 1.79
N GLU A 169 0.83 -20.49 1.25
CA GLU A 169 1.98 -21.37 1.45
C GLU A 169 2.48 -21.29 2.91
N PRO A 170 2.55 -22.42 3.63
CA PRO A 170 3.11 -22.46 4.99
C PRO A 170 4.62 -22.21 4.96
N ILE A 171 5.13 -21.44 5.93
CA ILE A 171 6.56 -21.14 6.01
C ILE A 171 7.08 -21.24 7.45
N PRO A 172 8.10 -22.10 7.73
CA PRO A 172 8.73 -22.14 9.04
C PRO A 172 9.71 -20.97 9.22
N ALA A 173 10.00 -20.61 10.47
CA ALA A 173 10.95 -19.54 10.81
C ALA A 173 12.31 -19.66 10.10
N SER A 174 12.84 -20.89 10.00
CA SER A 174 14.14 -21.18 9.39
C SER A 174 14.17 -20.93 7.87
N ALA A 175 13.07 -21.23 7.18
CA ALA A 175 12.94 -20.97 5.75
C ALA A 175 12.84 -19.47 5.48
N LEU A 176 12.05 -18.74 6.29
CA LEU A 176 11.96 -17.29 6.20
C LEU A 176 13.33 -16.62 6.44
N PHE A 177 14.06 -17.04 7.48
CA PHE A 177 15.40 -16.50 7.73
C PHE A 177 16.38 -16.80 6.57
N THR A 178 16.32 -18.01 6.01
CA THR A 178 17.12 -18.39 4.85
C THR A 178 16.81 -17.53 3.62
N HIS A 179 15.52 -17.25 3.38
CA HIS A 179 15.09 -16.36 2.30
C HIS A 179 15.66 -14.95 2.50
N VAL A 180 15.48 -14.37 3.69
CA VAL A 180 15.95 -13.01 4.02
C VAL A 180 17.47 -12.87 3.82
N GLU A 181 18.26 -13.87 4.21
CA GLU A 181 19.72 -13.88 3.96
C GLU A 181 20.06 -13.99 2.47
N ARG A 182 19.42 -14.91 1.73
CA ARG A 182 19.72 -15.17 0.31
C ARG A 182 19.31 -14.02 -0.60
N SER A 183 18.22 -13.34 -0.28
CA SER A 183 17.70 -12.21 -1.04
C SER A 183 18.38 -10.88 -0.64
N GLY A 184 19.33 -10.89 0.30
CA GLY A 184 20.07 -9.69 0.71
C GLY A 184 19.21 -8.68 1.48
N LEU A 185 18.07 -9.09 2.05
CA LEU A 185 17.10 -8.20 2.70
C LEU A 185 17.56 -7.67 4.06
N LEU A 186 18.68 -8.17 4.57
CA LEU A 186 19.38 -7.62 5.72
C LEU A 186 20.24 -6.40 5.38
N ILE A 187 20.34 -6.01 4.11
CA ILE A 187 21.16 -4.88 3.65
C ILE A 187 20.23 -3.81 3.06
N GLY A 188 20.27 -2.61 3.63
CA GLY A 188 19.49 -1.46 3.17
C GLY A 188 20.38 -0.33 2.67
N LYS A 189 19.77 0.66 2.00
CA LYS A 189 20.46 1.83 1.41
C LYS A 189 21.34 2.60 2.40
N THR A 190 20.97 2.63 3.69
CA THR A 190 21.65 3.43 4.71
C THR A 190 22.33 2.61 5.80
N GLY A 191 22.27 1.28 5.73
CA GLY A 191 22.82 0.41 6.76
C GLY A 191 22.26 -1.01 6.71
N VAL A 192 22.94 -1.91 7.41
CA VAL A 192 22.51 -3.30 7.56
C VAL A 192 21.64 -3.51 8.80
N CYS A 193 20.86 -4.60 8.81
CA CYS A 193 20.14 -5.08 9.97
C CYS A 193 21.10 -5.26 11.15
N ALA A 194 20.74 -4.73 12.31
CA ALA A 194 21.59 -4.76 13.50
C ALA A 194 21.36 -5.97 14.42
N GLY A 195 20.26 -6.71 14.25
CA GLY A 195 19.90 -7.83 15.12
C GLY A 195 20.94 -8.96 15.08
N PRO A 196 21.54 -9.39 16.20
CA PRO A 196 22.35 -10.61 16.26
C PRO A 196 21.56 -11.82 15.78
N LYS A 197 22.24 -12.82 15.19
CA LYS A 197 21.59 -14.02 14.64
C LYS A 197 20.63 -14.70 15.64
N HIS A 198 21.08 -14.93 16.88
CA HIS A 198 20.26 -15.60 17.89
C HIS A 198 18.97 -14.82 18.25
N LEU A 199 19.00 -13.48 18.25
CA LEU A 199 17.80 -12.68 18.49
C LEU A 199 16.84 -12.71 17.29
N ILE A 200 17.37 -12.74 16.06
CA ILE A 200 16.54 -12.92 14.86
C ILE A 200 15.86 -14.29 14.91
N GLU A 201 16.61 -15.34 15.21
CA GLU A 201 16.09 -16.71 15.32
C GLU A 201 15.03 -16.82 16.43
N GLU A 202 15.29 -16.24 17.61
CA GLU A 202 14.33 -16.19 18.73
C GLU A 202 13.04 -15.45 18.36
N TYR A 203 13.16 -14.29 17.71
CA TYR A 203 11.99 -13.52 17.27
C TYR A 203 11.15 -14.28 16.25
N LEU A 204 11.80 -14.88 15.24
CA LEU A 204 11.11 -15.65 14.21
C LEU A 204 10.50 -16.95 14.78
N ALA A 205 11.20 -17.63 15.69
CA ALA A 205 10.67 -18.83 16.36
C ALA A 205 9.40 -18.52 17.17
N GLY A 206 9.34 -17.36 17.83
CA GLY A 206 8.15 -16.89 18.52
C GLY A 206 7.05 -16.39 17.59
N MET A 207 7.39 -15.55 16.61
CA MET A 207 6.43 -14.93 15.69
C MET A 207 5.85 -15.90 14.67
N VAL A 208 6.63 -16.87 14.19
CA VAL A 208 6.25 -17.79 13.11
C VAL A 208 5.77 -19.12 13.68
N ASP A 209 6.64 -19.78 14.42
CA ASP A 209 6.40 -21.15 14.89
C ASP A 209 5.62 -21.18 16.23
N GLY A 210 5.47 -20.04 16.90
CA GLY A 210 4.81 -19.95 18.21
C GLY A 210 5.56 -20.65 19.35
N THR A 211 6.87 -20.86 19.19
CA THR A 211 7.68 -21.63 20.14
C THR A 211 8.31 -20.74 21.21
N ASP A 212 8.55 -21.32 22.40
CA ASP A 212 9.21 -20.66 23.55
C ASP A 212 8.51 -19.37 24.03
N LEU A 213 7.19 -19.27 23.81
CA LEU A 213 6.41 -18.08 24.16
C LEU A 213 6.01 -18.02 25.64
N GLU A 214 5.92 -19.17 26.32
CA GLU A 214 5.43 -19.27 27.71
C GLU A 214 6.24 -18.40 28.68
N ARG A 215 7.55 -18.28 28.48
CA ARG A 215 8.42 -17.46 29.34
C ARG A 215 8.08 -15.96 29.30
N TYR A 216 7.44 -15.49 28.23
CA TYR A 216 7.06 -14.07 28.10
C TYR A 216 5.65 -13.77 28.59
N ARG A 217 4.79 -14.79 28.74
CA ARG A 217 3.39 -14.60 29.17
C ARG A 217 3.29 -13.98 30.56
N LEU A 218 4.28 -14.22 31.43
CA LEU A 218 4.31 -13.73 32.80
C LEU A 218 5.09 -12.40 32.96
N VAL A 219 5.60 -11.82 31.87
CA VAL A 219 6.38 -10.59 31.91
C VAL A 219 5.45 -9.40 32.17
N ALA A 220 5.75 -8.62 33.21
CA ALA A 220 5.04 -7.38 33.49
C ALA A 220 5.35 -6.33 32.40
N LEU A 221 4.33 -5.88 31.70
CA LEU A 221 4.45 -4.82 30.69
C LEU A 221 4.44 -3.42 31.33
N PRO A 222 5.17 -2.45 30.73
CA PRO A 222 5.06 -1.04 31.09
C PRO A 222 3.59 -0.57 31.05
N PRO A 223 3.16 0.35 31.95
CA PRO A 223 1.76 0.77 32.04
C PRO A 223 1.18 1.28 30.72
N GLU A 224 1.95 2.04 29.95
CA GLU A 224 1.53 2.63 28.68
C GLU A 224 1.32 1.55 27.61
N VAL A 225 2.24 0.57 27.55
CA VAL A 225 2.13 -0.58 26.63
C VAL A 225 0.93 -1.45 27.01
N ARG A 226 0.75 -1.71 28.31
CA ARG A 226 -0.41 -2.47 28.81
C ARG A 226 -1.73 -1.76 28.52
N ALA A 227 -1.79 -0.43 28.64
CA ALA A 227 -3.00 0.33 28.34
C ALA A 227 -3.39 0.26 26.85
N LEU A 228 -2.40 0.27 25.95
CA LEU A 228 -2.64 0.04 24.52
C LEU A 228 -3.11 -1.40 24.26
N LEU A 229 -2.42 -2.40 24.81
CA LEU A 229 -2.77 -3.81 24.59
C LEU A 229 -4.09 -4.22 25.28
N ALA A 230 -4.58 -3.45 26.26
CA ALA A 230 -5.94 -3.62 26.78
C ALA A 230 -7.02 -3.29 25.72
N GLN A 231 -6.66 -2.56 24.67
CA GLN A 231 -7.51 -2.22 23.52
C GLN A 231 -7.17 -3.06 22.29
N LEU A 232 -6.43 -4.16 22.47
CA LEU A 232 -5.91 -4.96 21.36
C LEU A 232 -6.99 -5.37 20.34
N PRO A 233 -8.24 -5.72 20.73
CA PRO A 233 -9.27 -5.99 19.73
C PRO A 233 -9.56 -4.81 18.77
N ALA A 234 -9.57 -3.57 19.28
CA ALA A 234 -9.75 -2.37 18.46
C ALA A 234 -8.50 -2.08 17.61
N VAL A 235 -7.30 -2.34 18.14
CA VAL A 235 -6.04 -2.21 17.38
C VAL A 235 -6.04 -3.17 16.18
N VAL A 236 -6.47 -4.42 16.40
CA VAL A 236 -6.56 -5.42 15.33
C VAL A 236 -7.58 -5.00 14.28
N ASP A 237 -8.78 -4.54 14.68
CA ASP A 237 -9.77 -4.03 13.73
C ASP A 237 -9.21 -2.87 12.88
N TYR A 238 -8.55 -1.91 13.52
CA TYR A 238 -7.90 -0.79 12.85
C TYR A 238 -6.84 -1.25 11.83
N ALA A 239 -6.00 -2.21 12.22
CA ALA A 239 -4.98 -2.75 11.34
C ALA A 239 -5.58 -3.48 10.12
N LEU A 240 -6.60 -4.31 10.33
CA LEU A 240 -7.25 -5.10 9.28
C LEU A 240 -8.01 -4.20 8.30
N LEU A 241 -8.75 -3.19 8.79
CA LEU A 241 -9.36 -2.16 7.92
C LEU A 241 -8.30 -1.39 7.13
N GLY A 242 -7.16 -1.09 7.74
CA GLY A 242 -6.02 -0.46 7.08
C GLY A 242 -5.38 -1.33 6.00
N VAL A 243 -5.31 -2.66 6.22
CA VAL A 243 -4.85 -3.63 5.21
C VAL A 243 -5.85 -3.73 4.05
N GLN A 244 -7.17 -3.75 4.32
CA GLN A 244 -8.19 -3.69 3.27
C GLN A 244 -8.07 -2.41 2.43
N SER A 245 -7.90 -1.26 3.09
CA SER A 245 -7.71 0.03 2.42
C SER A 245 -6.47 0.03 1.53
N TRP A 246 -5.37 -0.55 2.02
CA TRP A 246 -4.15 -0.74 1.23
C TRP A 246 -4.38 -1.63 0.00
N SER A 247 -5.08 -2.76 0.16
CA SER A 247 -5.41 -3.67 -0.95
C SER A 247 -6.25 -3.00 -2.04
N LEU A 248 -7.31 -2.30 -1.64
CA LEU A 248 -8.19 -1.54 -2.54
C LEU A 248 -7.42 -0.45 -3.28
N GLY A 249 -6.62 0.33 -2.56
CA GLY A 249 -5.78 1.38 -3.15
C GLY A 249 -4.80 0.84 -4.18
N LEU A 250 -4.29 -0.39 -4.01
CA LEU A 250 -3.41 -1.03 -4.98
C LEU A 250 -4.14 -1.64 -6.19
N ALA A 251 -5.39 -2.08 -6.05
CA ALA A 251 -6.18 -2.60 -7.17
C ALA A 251 -6.45 -1.55 -8.24
N LEU A 252 -6.61 -0.28 -7.82
CA LEU A 252 -6.80 0.84 -8.74
C LEU A 252 -5.71 0.92 -9.83
N TRP A 253 -4.44 0.77 -9.43
CA TRP A 253 -3.33 0.88 -10.38
C TRP A 253 -3.25 -0.32 -11.32
N THR A 254 -3.79 -1.48 -10.91
CA THR A 254 -3.94 -2.66 -11.76
C THR A 254 -5.06 -2.47 -12.78
N ALA A 255 -6.20 -1.89 -12.37
CA ALA A 255 -7.29 -1.53 -13.28
C ALA A 255 -6.78 -0.55 -14.34
N GLN A 256 -6.07 0.50 -13.91
CA GLN A 256 -5.52 1.50 -14.81
C GLN A 256 -4.49 0.93 -15.80
N SER A 257 -3.63 0.00 -15.38
CA SER A 257 -2.60 -0.53 -16.27
C SER A 257 -3.17 -1.35 -17.44
N ARG A 258 -4.32 -2.01 -17.26
CA ARG A 258 -5.07 -2.65 -18.35
C ARG A 258 -5.52 -1.64 -19.41
N VAL A 259 -5.98 -0.48 -18.97
CA VAL A 259 -6.45 0.59 -19.86
C VAL A 259 -5.29 1.20 -20.63
N TYR A 260 -4.14 1.42 -19.98
CA TYR A 260 -2.93 1.87 -20.68
C TYR A 260 -2.49 0.90 -21.77
N GLU A 261 -2.46 -0.41 -21.48
CA GLU A 261 -2.11 -1.44 -22.48
C GLU A 261 -3.05 -1.41 -23.68
N ALA A 262 -4.37 -1.36 -23.45
CA ALA A 262 -5.37 -1.29 -24.50
C ALA A 262 -5.28 -0.01 -25.34
N LEU A 263 -5.09 1.16 -24.70
CA LEU A 263 -4.95 2.43 -25.40
C LEU A 263 -3.65 2.47 -26.23
N ILE A 264 -2.52 1.98 -25.69
CA ILE A 264 -1.27 1.88 -26.44
C ILE A 264 -1.47 1.06 -27.71
N ALA A 265 -2.13 -0.11 -27.60
CA ALA A 265 -2.41 -0.97 -28.76
C ALA A 265 -3.28 -0.28 -29.81
N ILE A 266 -4.35 0.42 -29.40
CA ILE A 266 -5.22 1.18 -30.31
C ILE A 266 -4.45 2.28 -31.03
N PHE A 267 -3.67 3.08 -30.31
CA PHE A 267 -2.93 4.19 -30.89
C PHE A 267 -1.74 3.73 -31.76
N ASP A 268 -1.10 2.60 -31.42
CA ASP A 268 -0.08 2.01 -32.28
C ASP A 268 -0.68 1.55 -33.62
N ALA A 269 -1.80 0.83 -33.59
CA ALA A 269 -2.51 0.40 -34.79
C ALA A 269 -2.92 1.59 -35.68
N ALA A 270 -3.46 2.65 -35.08
CA ALA A 270 -3.89 3.85 -35.82
C ALA A 270 -2.73 4.60 -36.52
N THR A 271 -1.50 4.47 -36.03
CA THR A 271 -0.32 5.12 -36.63
C THR A 271 0.46 4.22 -37.61
N ALA A 272 0.13 2.93 -37.69
CA ALA A 272 0.78 1.98 -38.59
C ALA A 272 0.24 2.05 -40.04
N SER A 273 -0.92 2.66 -40.25
CA SER A 273 -1.56 2.80 -41.58
C SER A 273 -0.71 3.66 -42.54
N PRO A 274 -0.22 3.10 -43.66
CA PRO A 274 0.60 3.83 -44.64
C PRO A 274 -0.16 5.03 -45.23
N GLY A 275 0.47 6.19 -45.29
CA GLY A 275 -0.06 7.39 -45.95
C GLY A 275 -0.83 8.37 -45.04
N ILE A 276 -0.99 8.05 -43.75
CA ILE A 276 -1.61 8.95 -42.78
C ILE A 276 -0.52 9.63 -41.96
N THR A 277 -0.42 10.96 -42.08
CA THR A 277 0.41 11.73 -41.14
C THR A 277 -0.39 11.90 -39.84
N PRO A 278 0.05 11.38 -38.70
CA PRO A 278 -0.69 11.52 -37.46
C PRO A 278 -0.85 13.01 -37.12
N ILE A 279 -2.07 13.43 -36.81
CA ILE A 279 -2.30 14.77 -36.24
C ILE A 279 -1.47 14.89 -34.96
N THR A 280 -0.88 16.06 -34.72
CA THR A 280 0.02 16.34 -33.59
C THR A 280 -0.53 15.83 -32.24
N ALA A 281 -1.84 15.93 -32.01
CA ALA A 281 -2.50 15.44 -30.80
C ALA A 281 -2.38 13.92 -30.63
N ILE A 282 -2.57 13.12 -31.70
CA ILE A 282 -2.45 11.65 -31.67
C ILE A 282 -1.00 11.25 -31.40
N ALA A 283 -0.04 11.86 -32.11
CA ALA A 283 1.38 11.58 -31.91
C ALA A 283 1.82 11.91 -30.47
N THR A 284 1.36 13.04 -29.93
CA THR A 284 1.68 13.48 -28.55
C THR A 284 1.08 12.52 -27.53
N LEU A 285 -0.20 12.15 -27.68
CA LEU A 285 -0.86 11.25 -26.75
C LEU A 285 -0.21 9.86 -26.78
N ARG A 286 0.04 9.32 -27.98
CA ARG A 286 0.74 8.05 -28.15
C ARG A 286 2.11 8.07 -27.46
N ALA A 287 2.94 9.09 -27.73
CA ALA A 287 4.24 9.22 -27.11
C ALA A 287 4.16 9.27 -25.57
N ARG A 288 3.16 9.99 -25.03
CA ARG A 288 2.95 10.06 -23.58
C ARG A 288 2.48 8.71 -23.00
N LEU A 289 1.53 8.02 -23.65
CA LEU A 289 1.07 6.70 -23.23
C LEU A 289 2.22 5.69 -23.17
N HIS A 290 3.11 5.69 -24.17
CA HIS A 290 4.31 4.84 -24.17
C HIS A 290 5.27 5.17 -23.03
N ALA A 291 5.52 6.46 -22.79
CA ALA A 291 6.39 6.90 -21.69
C ALA A 291 5.84 6.49 -20.32
N ASP A 292 4.53 6.61 -20.12
CA ASP A 292 3.84 6.14 -18.92
C ASP A 292 3.86 4.60 -18.84
N GLY A 293 3.66 3.90 -19.97
CA GLY A 293 3.72 2.45 -20.09
C GLY A 293 5.05 1.85 -19.64
N VAL A 294 6.18 2.51 -19.94
CA VAL A 294 7.50 2.11 -19.43
C VAL A 294 7.54 2.17 -17.89
N ARG A 295 6.96 3.21 -17.28
CA ARG A 295 6.90 3.34 -15.81
C ARG A 295 6.02 2.26 -15.18
N ILE A 296 4.91 1.92 -15.83
CA ILE A 296 4.00 0.84 -15.41
C ILE A 296 4.71 -0.52 -15.51
N ALA A 297 5.50 -0.74 -16.56
CA ALA A 297 6.29 -1.95 -16.75
C ALA A 297 7.40 -2.08 -15.68
N LEU A 298 8.09 -0.99 -15.34
CA LEU A 298 9.05 -0.96 -14.22
C LEU A 298 8.41 -1.20 -12.85
N ALA A 299 7.10 -1.00 -12.74
CA ALA A 299 6.32 -1.37 -11.56
C ALA A 299 5.75 -2.80 -11.63
N GLN A 300 6.13 -3.58 -12.66
CA GLN A 300 5.68 -4.96 -12.88
C GLN A 300 4.15 -5.09 -12.89
N ARG A 301 3.46 -4.20 -13.63
CA ARG A 301 1.99 -4.22 -13.77
C ARG A 301 1.51 -4.12 -15.21
N SER A 302 2.43 -4.21 -16.17
CA SER A 302 2.12 -3.99 -17.58
C SER A 302 1.46 -5.19 -18.26
N ARG A 303 1.79 -6.42 -17.86
CA ARG A 303 1.29 -7.64 -18.51
C ARG A 303 0.21 -8.29 -17.66
N GLU A 304 -0.63 -9.11 -18.29
CA GLU A 304 -1.69 -9.81 -17.56
C GLU A 304 -1.15 -10.73 -16.48
N HIS A 305 -0.05 -11.45 -16.76
CA HIS A 305 0.61 -12.28 -15.75
C HIS A 305 1.03 -11.46 -14.52
N ASP A 306 1.72 -10.33 -14.73
CA ASP A 306 2.16 -9.47 -13.63
C ASP A 306 0.96 -8.97 -12.81
N ARG A 307 -0.14 -8.58 -13.48
CA ARG A 307 -1.37 -8.15 -12.81
C ARG A 307 -1.98 -9.25 -11.97
N LEU A 308 -2.03 -10.49 -12.47
CA LEU A 308 -2.54 -11.63 -11.70
C LEU A 308 -1.68 -11.93 -10.47
N VAL A 309 -0.36 -11.89 -10.62
CA VAL A 309 0.59 -12.02 -9.49
C VAL A 309 0.33 -10.95 -8.42
N HIS A 310 0.06 -9.71 -8.82
CA HIS A 310 -0.29 -8.64 -7.88
C HIS A 310 -1.69 -8.82 -7.28
N MET A 311 -2.69 -9.25 -8.04
CA MET A 311 -4.09 -9.30 -7.55
C MET A 311 -4.32 -10.41 -6.53
N MET A 312 -3.65 -11.55 -6.67
CA MET A 312 -3.80 -12.69 -5.75
C MET A 312 -3.51 -12.34 -4.28
N PRO A 313 -2.32 -11.81 -3.90
CA PRO A 313 -2.05 -11.41 -2.53
C PRO A 313 -2.90 -10.23 -2.05
N LEU A 314 -3.38 -9.35 -2.94
CA LEU A 314 -4.30 -8.27 -2.57
C LEU A 314 -5.67 -8.80 -2.19
N ALA A 315 -6.21 -9.74 -2.98
CA ALA A 315 -7.46 -10.44 -2.70
C ALA A 315 -7.34 -11.21 -1.38
N TYR A 316 -6.28 -12.01 -1.23
CA TYR A 316 -6.00 -12.74 0.01
C TYR A 316 -5.95 -11.81 1.22
N ALA A 317 -5.21 -10.70 1.13
CA ALA A 317 -5.08 -9.75 2.22
C ALA A 317 -6.41 -9.07 2.58
N TYR A 318 -7.22 -8.74 1.57
CA TYR A 318 -8.52 -8.14 1.78
C TYR A 318 -9.51 -9.12 2.44
N GLU A 319 -9.62 -10.33 1.89
CA GLU A 319 -10.59 -11.36 2.29
C GLU A 319 -10.26 -11.91 3.68
N THR A 320 -8.98 -12.21 3.93
CA THR A 320 -8.52 -12.65 5.26
C THR A 320 -8.73 -11.56 6.32
N SER A 321 -8.53 -10.29 5.95
CA SER A 321 -8.83 -9.18 6.84
C SER A 321 -10.34 -9.03 7.09
N TRP A 322 -11.17 -9.27 6.07
CA TRP A 322 -12.63 -9.25 6.21
C TRP A 322 -13.10 -10.32 7.19
N ASP A 323 -12.64 -11.56 7.03
CA ASP A 323 -13.02 -12.69 7.89
C ASP A 323 -12.57 -12.48 9.35
N ALA A 324 -11.44 -11.81 9.58
CA ALA A 324 -10.89 -11.56 10.91
C ALA A 324 -11.43 -10.30 11.60
N LEU A 325 -12.23 -9.48 10.91
CA LEU A 325 -12.88 -8.31 11.51
C LEU A 325 -14.08 -8.72 12.36
N ARG A 326 -14.30 -8.03 13.48
CA ARG A 326 -15.48 -8.29 14.32
C ARG A 326 -16.79 -7.81 13.71
N ASP A 327 -16.71 -6.70 12.97
CA ASP A 327 -17.82 -6.08 12.27
C ASP A 327 -17.32 -5.63 10.88
N PRO A 328 -17.21 -6.56 9.92
CA PRO A 328 -16.64 -6.24 8.62
C PRO A 328 -17.61 -5.41 7.75
N PRO A 329 -17.19 -4.23 7.25
CA PRO A 329 -18.00 -3.49 6.29
C PRO A 329 -17.98 -4.15 4.90
N GLY A 330 -18.92 -3.76 4.02
CA GLY A 330 -18.94 -4.09 2.59
C GLY A 330 -18.97 -5.59 2.27
N HIS A 331 -18.43 -5.95 1.10
CA HIS A 331 -18.45 -7.32 0.59
C HIS A 331 -17.26 -8.14 1.10
N ALA A 332 -17.51 -9.44 1.35
CA ALA A 332 -16.48 -10.38 1.80
C ALA A 332 -15.45 -10.67 0.72
N MET A 333 -15.91 -10.89 -0.52
CA MET A 333 -15.05 -11.24 -1.65
C MET A 333 -14.45 -9.99 -2.29
N PHE A 334 -13.14 -10.01 -2.54
CA PHE A 334 -12.44 -8.86 -3.12
C PHE A 334 -12.94 -8.50 -4.54
N PRO A 335 -13.20 -9.46 -5.46
CA PRO A 335 -13.74 -9.13 -6.78
C PRO A 335 -15.11 -8.47 -6.72
N ASP A 336 -15.96 -8.83 -5.76
CA ASP A 336 -17.29 -8.24 -5.59
C ASP A 336 -17.19 -6.80 -5.07
N GLU A 337 -16.27 -6.54 -4.13
CA GLU A 337 -16.04 -5.21 -3.57
C GLU A 337 -15.58 -4.19 -4.63
N ILE A 338 -14.75 -4.61 -5.59
CA ILE A 338 -14.23 -3.73 -6.64
C ILE A 338 -15.01 -3.81 -7.96
N ALA A 339 -16.11 -4.57 -8.00
CA ALA A 339 -16.89 -4.75 -9.21
C ALA A 339 -17.56 -3.43 -9.62
N ALA A 340 -17.35 -3.01 -10.86
CA ALA A 340 -18.05 -1.87 -11.44
C ALA A 340 -19.57 -2.07 -11.39
N SER A 341 -20.26 -1.10 -10.79
CA SER A 341 -21.73 -1.02 -10.86
C SER A 341 -22.20 -0.92 -12.33
N PRO A 342 -23.41 -1.43 -12.67
CA PRO A 342 -23.97 -1.31 -14.01
C PRO A 342 -23.94 0.14 -14.54
N ALA A 343 -23.86 0.29 -15.86
CA ALA A 343 -23.89 1.61 -16.48
C ALA A 343 -25.17 2.36 -16.07
N THR A 344 -25.03 3.62 -15.67
CA THR A 344 -26.11 4.51 -15.24
C THR A 344 -26.23 5.68 -16.20
N ALA A 345 -27.29 6.50 -16.07
CA ALA A 345 -27.45 7.69 -16.91
C ALA A 345 -26.24 8.65 -16.86
N PRO A 346 -25.61 8.93 -15.68
CA PRO A 346 -24.34 9.66 -15.62
C PRO A 346 -23.22 9.06 -16.47
N HIS A 347 -23.04 7.73 -16.47
CA HIS A 347 -22.01 7.05 -17.29
C HIS A 347 -22.26 7.28 -18.79
N HIS A 348 -23.51 7.18 -19.25
CA HIS A 348 -23.86 7.44 -20.65
C HIS A 348 -23.66 8.91 -21.04
N ALA A 349 -23.95 9.85 -20.13
CA ALA A 349 -23.71 11.27 -20.36
C ALA A 349 -22.21 11.57 -20.52
N VAL A 350 -21.37 11.02 -19.64
CA VAL A 350 -19.89 11.10 -19.74
C VAL A 350 -19.40 10.49 -21.05
N ALA A 351 -19.90 9.31 -21.43
CA ALA A 351 -19.55 8.67 -22.70
C ALA A 351 -19.84 9.58 -23.90
N SER A 352 -21.01 10.23 -23.91
CA SER A 352 -21.37 11.18 -24.96
C SER A 352 -20.44 12.39 -25.00
N GLN A 353 -20.12 12.98 -23.84
CA GLN A 353 -19.22 14.14 -23.76
C GLN A 353 -17.81 13.79 -24.23
N LEU A 354 -17.26 12.66 -23.79
CA LEU A 354 -15.95 12.16 -24.21
C LEU A 354 -15.92 11.88 -25.72
N ARG A 355 -16.96 11.25 -26.26
CA ARG A 355 -17.07 11.00 -27.70
C ARG A 355 -17.01 12.30 -28.50
N THR A 356 -17.79 13.30 -28.13
CA THR A 356 -17.80 14.61 -28.81
C THR A 356 -16.43 15.28 -28.74
N ALA A 357 -15.82 15.30 -27.56
CA ALA A 357 -14.53 15.97 -27.38
C ALA A 357 -13.41 15.25 -28.15
N LEU A 358 -13.32 13.92 -28.05
CA LEU A 358 -12.33 13.13 -28.78
C LEU A 358 -12.54 13.18 -30.29
N ALA A 359 -13.78 13.16 -30.78
CA ALA A 359 -14.09 13.26 -32.21
C ALA A 359 -13.61 14.60 -32.77
N THR A 360 -13.75 15.67 -31.99
CA THR A 360 -13.24 16.99 -32.33
C THR A 360 -11.71 17.01 -32.40
N ARG A 361 -11.01 16.38 -31.43
CA ARG A 361 -9.53 16.39 -31.39
C ARG A 361 -8.89 15.46 -32.41
N PHE A 362 -9.60 14.43 -32.85
CA PHE A 362 -9.14 13.44 -33.82
C PHE A 362 -9.84 13.58 -35.17
N ALA A 363 -10.48 14.72 -35.43
CA ALA A 363 -11.15 15.00 -36.70
C ALA A 363 -10.20 14.80 -37.89
N GLY A 364 -10.66 14.09 -38.91
CA GLY A 364 -9.86 13.79 -40.10
C GLY A 364 -8.89 12.61 -39.95
N THR A 365 -9.06 11.78 -38.92
CA THR A 365 -8.26 10.55 -38.71
C THR A 365 -9.14 9.31 -38.78
N ASP A 366 -8.50 8.17 -39.04
CA ASP A 366 -9.14 6.85 -39.04
C ASP A 366 -9.75 6.46 -37.69
N LEU A 367 -9.41 7.16 -36.59
CA LEU A 367 -10.03 6.94 -35.29
C LEU A 367 -11.52 7.35 -35.28
N VAL A 368 -11.92 8.29 -36.15
CA VAL A 368 -13.27 8.89 -36.17
C VAL A 368 -14.08 8.43 -37.39
N THR A 369 -13.44 7.86 -38.40
CA THR A 369 -14.10 7.39 -39.63
C THR A 369 -14.30 5.87 -39.64
N GLY A 370 -15.33 5.39 -40.35
CA GLY A 370 -15.60 3.95 -40.50
C GLY A 370 -16.95 3.53 -39.90
N ALA A 371 -17.33 2.27 -40.12
CA ALA A 371 -18.62 1.72 -39.67
C ALA A 371 -18.67 1.51 -38.14
N VAL A 372 -17.53 1.21 -37.52
CA VAL A 372 -17.33 1.18 -36.07
C VAL A 372 -16.02 1.91 -35.80
N PRO A 373 -16.06 3.23 -35.56
CA PRO A 373 -14.83 4.02 -35.46
C PRO A 373 -14.11 3.65 -34.15
N PRO A 374 -12.77 3.45 -34.15
CA PRO A 374 -11.99 3.13 -32.95
C PRO A 374 -12.23 4.07 -31.76
N ILE A 375 -12.67 5.30 -31.99
CA ILE A 375 -13.10 6.23 -30.94
C ILE A 375 -14.16 5.66 -30.02
N ASP A 376 -15.12 4.86 -30.51
CA ASP A 376 -16.15 4.26 -29.65
C ASP A 376 -15.54 3.22 -28.70
N TRP A 377 -14.49 2.52 -29.12
CA TRP A 377 -13.74 1.60 -28.25
C TRP A 377 -12.93 2.37 -27.21
N ILE A 378 -12.29 3.48 -27.60
CA ILE A 378 -11.58 4.35 -26.66
C ILE A 378 -12.55 4.89 -25.60
N VAL A 379 -13.72 5.39 -26.02
CA VAL A 379 -14.74 5.89 -25.09
C VAL A 379 -15.25 4.78 -24.18
N GLY A 380 -15.53 3.59 -24.71
CA GLY A 380 -15.93 2.43 -23.92
C GLY A 380 -14.90 2.08 -22.84
N LEU A 381 -13.63 1.96 -23.23
CA LEU A 381 -12.52 1.67 -22.31
C LEU A 381 -12.40 2.72 -21.19
N LEU A 382 -12.51 4.01 -21.54
CA LEU A 382 -12.43 5.09 -20.55
C LEU A 382 -13.63 5.07 -19.59
N VAL A 383 -14.84 4.80 -20.09
CA VAL A 383 -16.04 4.74 -19.24
C VAL A 383 -16.03 3.52 -18.33
N ASP A 384 -15.58 2.36 -18.83
CA ASP A 384 -15.44 1.17 -18.00
C ASP A 384 -14.37 1.38 -16.91
N TYR A 385 -13.24 2.00 -17.26
CA TYR A 385 -12.24 2.39 -16.26
C TYR A 385 -12.79 3.34 -15.20
N LEU A 386 -13.56 4.37 -15.60
CA LEU A 386 -14.17 5.30 -14.65
C LEU A 386 -15.14 4.59 -13.70
N ARG A 387 -15.85 3.56 -14.16
CA ARG A 387 -16.72 2.74 -13.32
C ARG A 387 -15.94 1.89 -12.33
N ASP A 388 -14.84 1.28 -12.77
CA ASP A 388 -13.92 0.54 -11.89
C ASP A 388 -13.30 1.48 -10.83
N GLU A 389 -12.82 2.65 -11.26
CA GLU A 389 -12.27 3.68 -10.38
C GLU A 389 -13.29 4.15 -9.34
N GLN A 390 -14.54 4.43 -9.75
CA GLN A 390 -15.60 4.82 -8.83
C GLN A 390 -15.91 3.72 -7.81
N ALA A 391 -16.01 2.45 -8.23
CA ALA A 391 -16.28 1.33 -7.33
C ALA A 391 -15.18 1.21 -6.26
N ILE A 392 -13.91 1.27 -6.67
CA ILE A 392 -12.78 1.22 -5.77
C ILE A 392 -12.76 2.43 -4.81
N LEU A 393 -13.04 3.64 -5.31
CA LEU A 393 -13.14 4.84 -4.47
C LEU A 393 -14.28 4.74 -3.44
N ALA A 394 -15.43 4.18 -3.83
CA ALA A 394 -16.56 3.98 -2.92
C ALA A 394 -16.21 2.99 -1.80
N ALA A 395 -15.57 1.86 -2.15
CA ALA A 395 -15.07 0.89 -1.18
C ALA A 395 -14.05 1.53 -0.22
N LEU A 396 -13.08 2.30 -0.75
CA LEU A 396 -12.09 3.02 0.06
C LEU A 396 -12.71 4.02 1.02
N VAL A 397 -13.70 4.79 0.58
CA VAL A 397 -14.42 5.75 1.45
C VAL A 397 -15.12 5.00 2.57
N ALA A 398 -15.79 3.88 2.28
CA ALA A 398 -16.44 3.07 3.32
C ALA A 398 -15.45 2.51 4.35
N ARG A 399 -14.24 2.08 3.93
CA ARG A 399 -13.19 1.65 4.89
C ARG A 399 -12.66 2.80 5.72
N GLN A 400 -12.46 3.97 5.11
CA GLN A 400 -12.04 5.16 5.84
C GLN A 400 -13.08 5.62 6.84
N ASP A 401 -14.37 5.60 6.49
CA ASP A 401 -15.44 5.96 7.43
C ASP A 401 -15.47 5.02 8.64
N ALA A 402 -15.22 3.71 8.44
CA ALA A 402 -15.10 2.75 9.53
C ALA A 402 -13.87 3.01 10.41
N ILE A 403 -12.72 3.32 9.79
CA ILE A 403 -11.48 3.68 10.51
C ILE A 403 -11.66 4.97 11.31
N ASP A 404 -12.22 6.01 10.68
CA ASP A 404 -12.43 7.31 11.29
C ASP A 404 -13.39 7.21 12.47
N THR A 405 -14.44 6.40 12.34
CA THR A 405 -15.33 6.08 13.46
C THR A 405 -14.58 5.38 14.59
N LEU A 406 -13.78 4.35 14.27
CA LEU A 406 -13.03 3.56 15.25
C LEU A 406 -11.98 4.37 16.03
N VAL A 407 -11.35 5.35 15.37
CA VAL A 407 -10.32 6.20 15.99
C VAL A 407 -10.83 7.57 16.41
N GLU A 408 -12.15 7.80 16.34
CA GLU A 408 -12.82 9.06 16.72
C GLU A 408 -12.33 10.28 15.93
N ARG A 409 -12.05 10.09 14.63
CA ARG A 409 -11.56 11.13 13.73
C ARG A 409 -12.70 11.85 13.01
N PRO A 410 -12.61 13.17 12.77
CA PRO A 410 -13.59 13.87 11.95
C PRO A 410 -13.63 13.34 10.52
N HIS A 411 -14.83 13.14 9.98
CA HIS A 411 -15.01 12.78 8.59
C HIS A 411 -14.53 13.89 7.65
N PRO A 412 -13.96 13.53 6.49
CA PRO A 412 -13.50 14.49 5.49
C PRO A 412 -14.68 15.25 4.85
N GLN A 413 -14.45 16.52 4.53
CA GLN A 413 -15.46 17.40 3.93
C GLN A 413 -15.47 17.31 2.40
N ARG A 414 -14.32 17.07 1.78
CA ARG A 414 -14.21 16.93 0.32
C ARG A 414 -14.24 15.44 -0.08
N PRO A 415 -14.74 15.11 -1.28
CA PRO A 415 -14.66 13.74 -1.79
C PRO A 415 -13.21 13.27 -2.01
N LEU A 416 -12.98 11.97 -1.79
CA LEU A 416 -11.76 11.28 -2.17
C LEU A 416 -11.67 11.16 -3.71
N THR A 417 -10.47 11.36 -4.25
CA THR A 417 -10.16 11.15 -5.67
C THR A 417 -8.86 10.37 -5.83
N VAL A 418 -8.63 9.77 -6.99
CA VAL A 418 -7.36 9.07 -7.29
C VAL A 418 -6.14 9.98 -7.20
N ARG A 419 -6.31 11.28 -7.44
CA ARG A 419 -5.24 12.28 -7.26
C ARG A 419 -4.77 12.36 -5.80
N ASP A 420 -5.64 12.04 -4.84
CA ASP A 420 -5.25 11.91 -3.43
C ASP A 420 -4.45 10.64 -3.18
N LEU A 421 -4.89 9.50 -3.71
CA LEU A 421 -4.20 8.22 -3.58
C LEU A 421 -2.80 8.25 -4.21
N ARG A 422 -2.61 9.04 -5.26
CA ARG A 422 -1.31 9.22 -5.91
C ARG A 422 -0.24 9.82 -4.99
N VAL A 423 -0.65 10.50 -3.92
CA VAL A 423 0.27 10.97 -2.88
C VAL A 423 1.08 9.80 -2.31
N ALA A 424 0.51 8.60 -2.20
CA ALA A 424 1.22 7.40 -1.73
C ALA A 424 2.52 7.14 -2.51
N TYR A 425 2.52 7.30 -3.84
CA TYR A 425 3.70 7.11 -4.67
C TYR A 425 4.74 8.22 -4.50
N LEU A 426 4.28 9.47 -4.36
CA LEU A 426 5.15 10.60 -4.08
C LEU A 426 5.87 10.42 -2.74
N LEU A 427 5.23 9.78 -1.76
CA LEU A 427 5.86 9.46 -0.48
C LEU A 427 6.87 8.31 -0.59
N GLN A 428 6.66 7.33 -1.47
CA GLN A 428 7.45 6.09 -1.55
C GLN A 428 8.68 6.11 -2.45
N ARG A 429 8.66 6.82 -3.59
CA ARG A 429 9.65 6.62 -4.68
C ARG A 429 10.47 7.87 -5.00
N ASP A 430 11.07 8.50 -3.98
CA ASP A 430 11.92 9.69 -4.15
C ASP A 430 11.30 10.75 -5.11
N GLY A 431 9.96 10.86 -5.10
CA GLY A 431 9.21 11.87 -5.84
C GLY A 431 8.68 11.49 -7.23
N ALA A 432 8.93 10.30 -7.79
CA ALA A 432 8.36 9.93 -9.10
C ALA A 432 6.88 9.46 -8.97
N PRO A 433 5.89 10.23 -9.47
CA PRO A 433 4.50 9.80 -9.41
C PRO A 433 4.26 8.61 -10.35
N TYR A 434 3.45 7.65 -9.88
CA TYR A 434 2.84 6.67 -10.78
C TYR A 434 1.94 7.42 -11.77
N PRO A 435 2.01 7.14 -13.08
CA PRO A 435 1.21 7.87 -14.05
C PRO A 435 -0.28 7.69 -13.77
N HIS A 436 -1.07 8.75 -13.95
CA HIS A 436 -2.53 8.71 -13.81
C HIS A 436 -3.16 9.00 -15.17
N LEU A 437 -4.00 8.09 -15.66
CA LEU A 437 -4.52 8.17 -17.03
C LEU A 437 -5.29 9.47 -17.28
N LEU A 438 -6.14 9.88 -16.33
CA LEU A 438 -6.96 11.09 -16.49
C LEU A 438 -6.11 12.37 -16.48
N ASP A 439 -4.97 12.38 -15.78
CA ASP A 439 -4.03 13.50 -15.86
C ASP A 439 -3.33 13.52 -17.23
N THR A 440 -3.00 12.36 -17.79
CA THR A 440 -2.45 12.28 -19.15
C THR A 440 -3.45 12.79 -20.21
N LEU A 441 -4.76 12.53 -20.04
CA LEU A 441 -5.80 13.09 -20.91
C LEU A 441 -5.96 14.61 -20.72
N ASP A 442 -5.92 15.13 -19.49
CA ASP A 442 -5.95 16.57 -19.23
C ASP A 442 -4.73 17.27 -19.85
N GLU A 443 -3.52 16.77 -19.59
CA GLU A 443 -2.28 17.39 -20.09
C GLU A 443 -2.21 17.41 -21.62
N VAL A 444 -2.55 16.30 -22.28
CA VAL A 444 -2.38 16.17 -23.73
C VAL A 444 -3.58 16.70 -24.51
N LEU A 445 -4.79 16.44 -24.02
CA LEU A 445 -6.04 16.77 -24.72
C LEU A 445 -6.78 17.93 -24.07
N GLY A 446 -6.46 18.37 -22.86
CA GLY A 446 -7.25 19.38 -22.14
C GLY A 446 -8.60 18.87 -21.66
N LEU A 447 -8.73 17.56 -21.47
CA LEU A 447 -9.94 16.92 -20.93
C LEU A 447 -9.76 16.68 -19.43
N ASP A 448 -10.33 17.57 -18.62
CA ASP A 448 -10.31 17.40 -17.16
C ASP A 448 -11.46 16.47 -16.76
N ILE A 449 -11.10 15.28 -16.32
CA ILE A 449 -12.03 14.27 -15.85
C ILE A 449 -11.85 14.12 -14.34
N GLN A 450 -12.97 14.23 -13.62
CA GLN A 450 -13.04 14.02 -12.17
C GLN A 450 -13.94 12.85 -11.87
N CYS A 451 -13.42 11.91 -11.08
CA CYS A 451 -14.14 10.75 -10.57
C CYS A 451 -14.07 10.78 -9.03
N THR A 452 -15.22 10.58 -8.40
CA THR A 452 -15.36 10.37 -6.96
C THR A 452 -16.18 9.10 -6.73
N ALA A 453 -16.31 8.69 -5.47
CA ALA A 453 -17.18 7.59 -5.08
C ALA A 453 -18.64 7.71 -5.57
N THR A 454 -19.13 8.92 -5.87
CA THR A 454 -20.54 9.16 -6.21
C THR A 454 -20.77 9.98 -7.48
N THR A 455 -19.75 10.64 -8.03
CA THR A 455 -19.93 11.60 -9.13
C THR A 455 -18.85 11.48 -10.21
N PHE A 456 -19.23 11.86 -11.44
CA PHE A 456 -18.31 12.10 -12.54
C PHE A 456 -18.51 13.51 -13.09
N ALA A 457 -17.42 14.15 -13.50
CA ALA A 457 -17.47 15.38 -14.27
C ALA A 457 -16.42 15.35 -15.38
N VAL A 458 -16.79 15.85 -16.56
CA VAL A 458 -15.86 16.08 -17.67
C VAL A 458 -15.95 17.55 -18.04
N SER A 459 -14.80 18.22 -18.12
CA SER A 459 -14.67 19.60 -18.59
C SER A 459 -13.65 19.67 -19.72
N ASP A 460 -14.00 20.28 -20.86
CA ASP A 460 -13.07 20.53 -21.96
C ASP A 460 -12.48 21.95 -21.83
N ARG A 461 -11.21 22.02 -21.41
CA ARG A 461 -10.51 23.29 -21.18
C ARG A 461 -10.12 24.03 -22.46
N ARG A 462 -10.30 23.42 -23.64
CA ARG A 462 -10.07 24.12 -24.93
C ARG A 462 -11.37 24.48 -25.65
N ALA A 463 -12.52 24.19 -25.04
CA ALA A 463 -13.82 24.65 -25.51
C ALA A 463 -14.18 26.05 -24.99
N SER A 464 -13.51 26.50 -23.92
CA SER A 464 -13.51 27.88 -23.40
C SER A 464 -12.41 28.71 -24.05
#